data_AF-A0AAI9CUM6-F1
#
_entry.id   AF-A0AAI9CUM6-F1
#
_cell.length_a   1.000
_cell.length_b   1.000
_cell.length_c   1.000
_cell.angle_alpha   90.00
_cell.angle_beta   90.00
_cell.angle_gamma   90.00
#
_symmetry.space_group_name_H-M   'P 1'
#
loop_
_entity.id
_entity.type
_entity.pdbx_description
1 polymer ?
#
loop_
_entity_poly.entity_id
_entity_poly.type
_entity_poly.pdbx_seq_one_letter_code
_entity_poly.pdbx_strand_id
1 'polypeptide(L)'
;MKSPTLSVLLLSTALVGCSSGLPDKAGPAIDIYPVHSSLSLQTDAKQVTQAQSSLEQFLAQQHHQLTTQNSVLYWSTKAGERFALKAEKQLRKLGVAPESVRVEKMPAGFGQHFDFKIEIVAHRVVVPLCDAVNISRFSQESNGCVSESLRWQSMVNPQKMLTSHPILSPEMTVGE
;
A
#
# COMPACT_ATOMS: atom_id res chain seq x y z
N MET A 1 -55.49 45.21 11.14
CA MET A 1 -54.98 43.97 11.74
C MET A 1 -53.86 43.45 10.85
N LYS A 2 -52.59 43.66 11.24
CA LYS A 2 -51.42 43.14 10.50
C LYS A 2 -51.22 41.69 10.92
N SER A 3 -51.38 40.75 9.99
CA SER A 3 -51.26 39.33 10.27
C SER A 3 -49.79 38.95 10.53
N PRO A 4 -49.38 38.63 11.77
CA PRO A 4 -47.98 38.32 12.10
C PRO A 4 -47.51 37.00 11.48
N THR A 5 -48.43 36.15 10.98
CA THR A 5 -48.12 34.87 10.36
C THR A 5 -47.46 35.01 8.99
N LEU A 6 -47.77 36.09 8.24
CA LEU A 6 -47.19 36.30 6.90
C LEU A 6 -45.70 36.67 6.98
N SER A 7 -45.32 37.49 7.98
CA SER A 7 -43.92 37.87 8.17
C SER A 7 -43.05 36.71 8.66
N VAL A 8 -43.58 35.82 9.50
CA VAL A 8 -42.85 34.62 9.94
C VAL A 8 -42.65 33.64 8.79
N LEU A 9 -43.65 33.48 7.91
CA LEU A 9 -43.54 32.62 6.74
C LEU A 9 -42.49 33.15 5.74
N LEU A 10 -42.50 34.46 5.46
CA LEU A 10 -41.52 35.10 4.57
C LEU A 10 -40.10 35.00 5.11
N LEU A 11 -39.93 35.09 6.44
CA LEU A 11 -38.64 34.93 7.09
C LEU A 11 -38.16 33.48 7.02
N SER A 12 -39.05 32.50 7.20
CA SER A 12 -38.70 31.07 7.13
C SER A 12 -38.25 30.62 5.74
N THR A 13 -38.80 31.20 4.66
CA THR A 13 -38.34 30.91 3.30
C THR A 13 -36.96 31.50 2.97
N ALA A 14 -36.52 32.53 3.69
CA ALA A 14 -35.19 33.11 3.51
C ALA A 14 -34.06 32.27 4.15
N LEU A 15 -34.41 31.32 5.03
CA LEU A 15 -33.45 30.40 5.66
C LEU A 15 -33.25 29.09 4.87
N VAL A 16 -33.94 28.90 3.74
CA VAL A 16 -33.66 27.76 2.85
C VAL A 16 -32.40 28.09 2.04
N GLY A 17 -31.24 27.94 2.69
CA GLY A 17 -29.95 28.09 2.06
C GLY A 17 -29.81 27.07 0.93
N CYS A 18 -29.46 27.56 -0.26
CA CYS A 18 -29.08 26.71 -1.38
C CYS A 18 -27.81 25.94 -1.00
N SER A 19 -27.97 24.73 -0.44
CA SER A 19 -26.94 23.71 -0.56
C SER A 19 -26.82 23.44 -2.06
N SER A 20 -25.70 23.85 -2.65
CA SER A 20 -25.39 23.48 -4.02
C SER A 20 -25.18 21.97 -4.00
N GLY A 21 -26.21 21.21 -4.36
CA GLY A 21 -26.18 19.75 -4.51
C GLY A 21 -25.31 19.32 -5.69
N LEU A 22 -24.16 19.96 -5.87
CA LEU A 22 -23.16 19.58 -6.84
C LEU A 22 -22.60 18.21 -6.40
N PRO A 23 -22.57 17.21 -7.29
CA PRO A 23 -21.97 15.94 -6.98
C PRO A 23 -20.49 16.14 -6.59
N ASP A 24 -20.01 15.33 -5.65
CA ASP A 24 -18.59 15.30 -5.30
C ASP A 24 -17.77 15.12 -6.58
N LYS A 25 -16.79 16.00 -6.77
CA LYS A 25 -15.96 15.98 -7.98
C LYS A 25 -15.12 14.71 -7.98
N ALA A 26 -15.21 13.93 -9.07
CA ALA A 26 -14.49 12.68 -9.20
C ALA A 26 -12.97 12.90 -9.03
N GLY A 27 -12.39 12.15 -8.10
CA GLY A 27 -10.94 12.13 -7.88
C GLY A 27 -10.20 11.34 -8.96
N PRO A 28 -8.86 11.41 -8.97
CA PRO A 28 -8.03 10.69 -9.93
C PRO A 28 -8.12 9.18 -9.69
N ALA A 29 -8.09 8.38 -10.76
CA ALA A 29 -7.81 6.95 -10.65
C ALA A 29 -6.34 6.77 -10.26
N ILE A 30 -6.08 6.20 -9.09
CA ILE A 30 -4.74 5.96 -8.57
C ILE A 30 -4.33 4.52 -8.90
N ASP A 31 -3.28 4.35 -9.70
CA ASP A 31 -2.77 3.03 -10.05
C ASP A 31 -1.75 2.54 -9.02
N ILE A 32 -1.83 1.26 -8.67
CA ILE A 32 -0.95 0.64 -7.67
C ILE A 32 -0.38 -0.65 -8.22
N TYR A 33 0.94 -0.76 -8.21
CA TYR A 33 1.65 -1.94 -8.69
C TYR A 33 2.47 -2.57 -7.56
N PRO A 34 2.36 -3.89 -7.33
CA PRO A 34 3.24 -4.58 -6.40
C PRO A 34 4.63 -4.74 -7.01
N VAL A 35 5.65 -4.49 -6.21
CA VAL A 35 7.07 -4.69 -6.54
C VAL A 35 7.61 -5.73 -5.56
N HIS A 36 8.01 -6.87 -6.11
CA HIS A 36 8.53 -8.00 -5.34
C HIS A 36 10.06 -7.98 -5.33
N SER A 37 10.64 -7.87 -4.14
CA SER A 37 12.08 -8.09 -3.92
C SER A 37 12.24 -9.39 -3.17
N SER A 38 12.98 -10.36 -3.71
CA SER A 38 13.17 -11.64 -3.03
C SER A 38 14.59 -12.19 -3.13
N LEU A 39 14.96 -12.98 -2.13
CA LEU A 39 16.20 -13.74 -2.07
C LEU A 39 15.87 -15.15 -1.61
N SER A 40 16.33 -16.15 -2.36
CA SER A 40 16.19 -17.57 -2.01
C SER A 40 17.57 -18.15 -1.74
N LEU A 41 17.72 -18.90 -0.65
CA LEU A 41 18.99 -19.43 -0.17
C LEU A 41 18.86 -20.90 0.23
N GLN A 42 20.00 -21.58 0.23
CA GLN A 42 20.14 -22.92 0.78
C GLN A 42 20.97 -22.85 2.07
N THR A 43 20.41 -23.40 3.15
CA THR A 43 20.93 -23.25 4.52
C THR A 43 21.54 -24.52 5.08
N ASP A 44 21.87 -25.48 4.21
CA ASP A 44 22.63 -26.66 4.58
C ASP A 44 23.97 -26.30 5.24
N ALA A 45 24.48 -27.20 6.10
CA ALA A 45 25.68 -26.95 6.89
C ALA A 45 26.91 -26.51 6.07
N LYS A 46 27.01 -26.92 4.80
CA LYS A 46 28.09 -26.53 3.88
C LYS A 46 27.95 -25.11 3.33
N GLN A 47 26.72 -24.61 3.20
CA GLN A 47 26.41 -23.34 2.52
C GLN A 47 25.95 -22.24 3.49
N VAL A 48 25.72 -22.56 4.77
CA VAL A 48 25.17 -21.62 5.76
C VAL A 48 25.96 -20.31 5.91
N THR A 49 27.30 -20.35 5.78
CA THR A 49 28.13 -19.15 5.85
C THR A 49 27.92 -18.23 4.64
N GLN A 50 27.84 -18.81 3.45
CA GLN A 50 27.54 -18.07 2.22
C GLN A 50 26.12 -17.52 2.26
N ALA A 51 25.14 -18.32 2.70
CA ALA A 51 23.76 -17.91 2.89
C ALA A 51 23.64 -16.71 3.85
N GLN A 52 24.38 -16.74 4.98
CA GLN A 52 24.42 -15.62 5.91
C GLN A 52 24.98 -14.34 5.28
N SER A 53 26.08 -14.45 4.51
CA SER A 53 26.67 -13.29 3.82
C SER A 53 25.75 -12.72 2.75
N SER A 54 25.10 -13.57 1.94
CA SER A 54 24.12 -13.14 0.94
C SER A 54 22.89 -12.51 1.57
N LEU A 55 22.42 -13.03 2.72
CA LEU A 55 21.35 -12.40 3.49
C LEU A 55 21.77 -11.00 3.94
N GLU A 56 22.93 -10.85 4.58
CA GLU A 56 23.42 -9.55 5.06
C GLU A 56 23.53 -8.52 3.94
N GLN A 57 24.04 -8.93 2.77
CA GLN A 57 24.10 -8.06 1.60
C GLN A 57 22.70 -7.63 1.14
N PHE A 58 21.75 -8.57 1.05
CA PHE A 58 20.38 -8.27 0.68
C PHE A 58 19.70 -7.33 1.68
N LEU A 59 19.89 -7.55 2.98
CA LEU A 59 19.36 -6.69 4.03
C LEU A 59 19.92 -5.26 3.95
N ALA A 60 21.21 -5.12 3.67
CA ALA A 60 21.85 -3.82 3.48
C ALA A 60 21.31 -3.10 2.24
N GLN A 61 21.15 -3.81 1.12
CA GLN A 61 20.62 -3.26 -0.13
C GLN A 61 19.15 -2.85 -0.02
N GLN A 62 18.34 -3.61 0.73
CA GLN A 62 16.88 -3.41 0.84
C GLN A 62 16.44 -2.74 2.15
N HIS A 63 17.37 -2.16 2.90
CA HIS A 63 17.11 -1.60 4.25
C HIS A 63 15.89 -0.66 4.30
N HIS A 64 15.75 0.23 3.32
CA HIS A 64 14.62 1.16 3.26
C HIS A 64 13.27 0.46 3.04
N GLN A 65 13.22 -0.58 2.19
CA GLN A 65 12.00 -1.34 1.96
C GLN A 65 11.64 -2.19 3.18
N LEU A 66 12.63 -2.78 3.85
CA LEU A 66 12.43 -3.62 5.03
C LEU A 66 11.82 -2.87 6.21
N THR A 67 12.17 -1.59 6.40
CA THR A 67 11.65 -0.78 7.53
C THR A 67 10.30 -0.14 7.25
N THR A 68 9.84 -0.12 5.99
CA THR A 68 8.61 0.57 5.58
C THR A 68 7.52 -0.36 5.05
N GLN A 69 7.88 -1.56 4.60
CA GLN A 69 6.99 -2.52 3.96
C GLN A 69 6.92 -3.84 4.74
N ASN A 70 5.92 -4.65 4.41
CA ASN A 70 5.79 -5.99 4.96
C ASN A 70 6.74 -6.95 4.25
N SER A 71 7.28 -7.90 5.02
CA SER A 71 8.15 -8.96 4.54
C SER A 71 7.72 -10.32 5.08
N VAL A 72 7.97 -11.35 4.29
CA VAL A 72 7.67 -12.73 4.65
C VAL A 72 8.94 -13.56 4.51
N LEU A 73 9.24 -14.31 5.57
CA LEU A 73 10.34 -15.26 5.65
C LEU A 73 9.76 -16.67 5.51
N TYR A 74 10.00 -17.29 4.37
CA TYR A 74 9.60 -18.66 4.09
C TYR A 74 10.69 -19.65 4.43
N TRP A 75 10.29 -20.83 4.91
CA TRP A 75 11.19 -21.95 5.15
C TRP A 75 10.57 -23.29 4.71
N SER A 76 11.39 -24.25 4.30
CA SER A 76 10.92 -25.61 3.94
C SER A 76 11.50 -26.73 4.80
N THR A 77 12.69 -26.54 5.38
CA THR A 77 13.39 -27.52 6.24
C THR A 77 13.54 -27.01 7.68
N LYS A 78 13.89 -27.90 8.62
CA LYS A 78 14.26 -27.51 10.01
C LYS A 78 15.52 -26.65 10.09
N ALA A 79 16.41 -26.74 9.09
CA ALA A 79 17.57 -25.87 8.99
C ALA A 79 17.13 -24.46 8.56
N GLY A 80 16.32 -24.38 7.49
CA GLY A 80 15.72 -23.16 7.00
C GLY A 80 14.85 -22.46 8.03
N GLU A 81 14.07 -23.19 8.83
CA GLU A 81 13.26 -22.63 9.91
C GLU A 81 14.13 -21.93 10.97
N ARG A 82 15.19 -22.60 11.43
CA ARG A 82 16.15 -22.00 12.39
C ARG A 82 16.85 -20.77 11.79
N PHE A 83 17.17 -20.83 10.49
CA PHE A 83 17.76 -19.71 9.78
C PHE A 83 16.77 -18.54 9.65
N ALA A 84 15.50 -18.80 9.34
CA ALA A 84 14.44 -17.81 9.26
C ALA A 84 14.21 -17.10 10.60
N LEU A 85 14.14 -17.85 11.71
CA LEU A 85 14.02 -17.27 13.05
C LEU A 85 15.24 -16.43 13.45
N LYS A 86 16.44 -16.78 12.96
CA LYS A 86 17.64 -15.96 13.16
C LYS A 86 17.58 -14.69 12.31
N ALA A 87 17.15 -14.80 11.06
CA ALA A 87 16.97 -13.67 10.14
C ALA A 87 15.91 -12.69 10.67
N GLU A 88 14.79 -13.18 11.19
CA GLU A 88 13.76 -12.38 11.85
C GLU A 88 14.35 -11.57 13.02
N LYS A 89 15.11 -12.21 13.90
CA LYS A 89 15.81 -11.53 15.00
C LYS A 89 16.80 -10.48 14.49
N GLN A 90 17.46 -10.72 13.36
CA GLN A 90 18.37 -9.78 12.73
C GLN A 90 17.62 -8.57 12.15
N LEU A 91 16.49 -8.79 11.46
CA LEU A 91 15.61 -7.72 10.97
C LEU A 91 15.14 -6.81 12.11
N ARG A 92 14.75 -7.40 13.25
CA ARG A 92 14.36 -6.64 14.44
C ARG A 92 15.49 -5.76 14.97
N LYS A 93 16.73 -6.25 14.96
CA LYS A 93 17.91 -5.44 15.36
C LYS A 93 18.18 -4.29 14.40
N LEU A 94 17.77 -4.42 13.14
CA LEU A 94 17.85 -3.37 12.12
C LEU A 94 16.67 -2.38 12.20
N GLY A 95 15.79 -2.50 13.20
CA GLY A 95 14.67 -1.59 13.38
C GLY A 95 13.42 -1.92 12.57
N VAL A 96 13.34 -3.11 11.99
CA VAL A 96 12.11 -3.60 11.35
C VAL A 96 11.07 -3.93 12.43
N ALA A 97 9.85 -3.45 12.23
CA ALA A 97 8.76 -3.63 13.17
C ALA A 97 8.33 -5.11 13.25
N PRO A 98 8.02 -5.65 14.45
CA PRO A 98 7.64 -7.06 14.59
C PRO A 98 6.40 -7.44 13.76
N GLU A 99 5.43 -6.54 13.65
CA GLU A 99 4.19 -6.74 12.90
C GLU A 99 4.38 -6.74 11.38
N SER A 100 5.50 -6.23 10.88
CA SER A 100 5.81 -6.16 9.45
C SER A 100 6.63 -7.36 8.94
N VAL A 101 6.95 -8.32 9.81
CA VAL A 101 7.66 -9.55 9.44
C VAL A 101 6.80 -10.76 9.80
N ARG A 102 6.57 -11.63 8.82
CA ARG A 102 5.89 -12.92 9.03
C ARG A 102 6.86 -14.05 8.75
N VAL A 103 6.80 -15.12 9.54
CA VAL A 103 7.58 -16.34 9.31
C VAL A 103 6.62 -17.46 8.97
N GLU A 104 6.77 -18.05 7.80
CA GLU A 104 5.80 -19.00 7.25
C GLU A 104 6.47 -20.23 6.63
N LYS A 105 5.77 -21.36 6.64
CA LYS A 105 6.22 -22.52 5.91
C LYS A 105 5.98 -22.30 4.42
N MET A 106 6.97 -22.66 3.61
CA MET A 106 6.94 -22.48 2.17
C MET A 106 5.79 -23.31 1.54
N PRO A 107 5.02 -22.74 0.60
CA PRO A 107 3.98 -23.47 -0.11
C PRO A 107 4.53 -24.68 -0.86
N ALA A 108 3.74 -25.75 -0.94
CA ALA A 108 4.12 -26.95 -1.69
C ALA A 108 4.36 -26.60 -3.18
N GLY A 109 5.53 -27.00 -3.72
CA GLY A 109 5.89 -26.77 -5.12
C GLY A 109 6.89 -25.63 -5.37
N PHE A 110 7.30 -24.88 -4.34
CA PHE A 110 8.37 -23.89 -4.47
C PHE A 110 9.75 -24.56 -4.51
N GLY A 111 10.67 -24.02 -5.33
CA GLY A 111 11.91 -24.64 -5.80
C GLY A 111 12.63 -25.58 -4.82
N GLN A 112 12.81 -26.84 -5.23
CA GLN A 112 13.38 -27.93 -4.42
C GLN A 112 14.84 -27.73 -3.98
N HIS A 113 15.49 -26.65 -4.42
CA HIS A 113 16.89 -26.35 -4.14
C HIS A 113 17.08 -25.30 -3.05
N PHE A 114 16.02 -24.63 -2.61
CA PHE A 114 16.12 -23.61 -1.57
C PHE A 114 15.27 -24.00 -0.37
N ASP A 115 15.80 -23.76 0.82
CA ASP A 115 15.11 -24.05 2.07
C ASP A 115 14.78 -22.81 2.91
N PHE A 116 15.22 -21.64 2.43
CA PHE A 116 14.88 -20.34 2.95
C PHE A 116 14.59 -19.36 1.80
N LYS A 117 13.60 -18.48 1.99
CA LYS A 117 13.34 -17.33 1.13
C LYS A 117 12.88 -16.15 1.95
N ILE A 118 13.41 -14.96 1.66
CA ILE A 118 12.85 -13.69 2.11
C ILE A 118 12.17 -13.00 0.93
N GLU A 119 10.95 -12.50 1.15
CA GLU A 119 10.19 -11.73 0.18
C GLU A 119 9.70 -10.43 0.80
N ILE A 120 9.90 -9.33 0.09
CA ILE A 120 9.40 -8.00 0.45
C ILE A 120 8.43 -7.59 -0.64
N VAL A 121 7.21 -7.23 -0.24
CA VAL A 121 6.17 -6.77 -1.16
C VAL A 121 5.97 -5.27 -0.92
N ALA A 122 6.50 -4.45 -1.83
CA ALA A 122 6.34 -3.01 -1.80
C ALA A 122 5.25 -2.59 -2.80
N HIS A 123 4.37 -1.65 -2.43
CA HIS A 123 3.38 -1.12 -3.35
C HIS A 123 3.85 0.22 -3.89
N ARG A 124 3.96 0.31 -5.23
CA ARG A 124 4.29 1.57 -5.91
C ARG A 124 3.00 2.23 -6.37
N VAL A 125 2.76 3.44 -5.88
CA VAL A 125 1.63 4.28 -6.28
C VAL A 125 2.04 5.17 -7.45
N VAL A 126 1.23 5.16 -8.51
CA VAL A 126 1.38 6.03 -9.68
C VAL A 126 0.18 6.98 -9.69
N VAL A 127 0.48 8.27 -9.57
CA VAL A 127 -0.53 9.34 -9.55
C VAL A 127 -0.64 9.92 -10.96
N PRO A 128 -1.84 9.97 -11.57
CA PRO A 128 -2.00 10.53 -12.90
C PRO A 128 -1.74 12.04 -12.90
N LEU A 129 -1.15 12.53 -14.00
CA LEU A 129 -1.03 13.96 -14.27
C LEU A 129 -2.40 14.49 -14.70
N CYS A 130 -2.96 15.42 -13.93
CA CYS A 130 -4.21 16.10 -14.26
C CYS A 130 -3.92 17.43 -14.98
N ASP A 131 -4.75 17.81 -15.94
CA ASP A 131 -4.66 19.12 -16.60
C ASP A 131 -4.90 20.26 -15.62
N ALA A 132 -4.17 21.37 -15.79
CA ALA A 132 -4.32 22.54 -14.95
C ALA A 132 -5.73 23.14 -15.05
N VAL A 133 -6.31 23.52 -13.91
CA VAL A 133 -7.64 24.14 -13.85
C VAL A 133 -7.62 25.46 -14.60
N ASN A 134 -8.44 25.58 -15.63
CA ASN A 134 -8.64 26.85 -16.33
C ASN A 134 -9.62 27.72 -15.53
N ILE A 135 -9.23 28.96 -15.21
CA ILE A 135 -10.05 29.97 -14.51
C ILE A 135 -11.42 30.20 -15.17
N SER A 136 -11.55 29.98 -16.47
CA SER A 136 -12.84 30.06 -17.19
C SER A 136 -13.78 28.86 -16.96
N ARG A 137 -13.27 27.76 -16.38
CA ARG A 137 -13.99 26.48 -16.19
C ARG A 137 -13.89 25.95 -14.76
N PHE A 138 -13.69 26.83 -13.78
CA PHE A 138 -13.55 26.46 -12.37
C PHE A 138 -14.73 25.63 -11.83
N SER A 139 -15.93 25.74 -12.42
CA SER A 139 -17.08 24.91 -12.04
C SER A 139 -17.06 23.48 -12.60
N GLN A 140 -16.22 23.15 -13.60
CA GLN A 140 -16.21 21.83 -14.25
C GLN A 140 -15.62 20.71 -13.38
N GLU A 141 -16.07 19.48 -13.64
CA GLU A 141 -15.90 18.27 -12.80
C GLU A 141 -14.44 17.85 -12.52
N SER A 142 -13.45 18.37 -13.23
CA SER A 142 -12.05 17.91 -13.15
C SER A 142 -11.18 18.53 -12.05
N ASN A 143 -11.66 19.53 -11.30
CA ASN A 143 -10.83 20.18 -10.27
C ASN A 143 -10.45 19.24 -9.11
N GLY A 144 -11.30 18.23 -8.83
CA GLY A 144 -11.01 17.22 -7.81
C GLY A 144 -9.74 16.43 -8.14
N CYS A 145 -9.48 16.18 -9.43
CA CYS A 145 -8.29 15.51 -9.92
C CYS A 145 -7.00 16.21 -9.48
N VAL A 146 -6.87 17.52 -9.75
CA VAL A 146 -5.63 18.27 -9.47
C VAL A 146 -5.34 18.32 -7.97
N SER A 147 -6.34 18.68 -7.17
CA SER A 147 -6.18 18.78 -5.72
C SER A 147 -5.83 17.43 -5.10
N GLU A 148 -6.48 16.35 -5.51
CA GLU A 148 -6.17 15.01 -5.02
C GLU A 148 -4.82 14.52 -5.54
N SER A 149 -4.46 14.72 -6.81
CA SER A 149 -3.14 14.31 -7.32
C SER A 149 -2.00 15.02 -6.58
N LEU A 150 -2.13 16.31 -6.27
CA LEU A 150 -1.16 17.03 -5.44
C LEU A 150 -1.12 16.48 -4.02
N ARG A 151 -2.28 16.16 -3.42
CA ARG A 151 -2.34 15.50 -2.12
C ARG A 151 -1.57 14.18 -2.15
N TRP A 152 -1.78 13.34 -3.17
CA TRP A 152 -1.09 12.07 -3.33
C TRP A 152 0.41 12.21 -3.57
N GLN A 153 0.84 13.19 -4.36
CA GLN A 153 2.26 13.47 -4.59
C GLN A 153 2.96 14.03 -3.35
N SER A 154 2.23 14.69 -2.46
CA SER A 154 2.80 15.21 -1.20
C SER A 154 2.98 14.14 -0.12
N MET A 155 2.41 12.95 -0.30
CA MET A 155 2.52 11.86 0.66
C MET A 155 3.87 11.15 0.58
N VAL A 156 4.51 10.95 1.73
CA VAL A 156 5.76 10.18 1.84
C VAL A 156 5.51 8.67 1.64
N ASN A 157 4.35 8.16 2.08
CA ASN A 157 3.96 6.77 1.97
C ASN A 157 2.51 6.65 1.46
N PRO A 158 2.26 7.01 0.18
CA PRO A 158 0.90 7.05 -0.37
C PRO A 158 0.17 5.69 -0.27
N GLN A 159 0.91 4.58 -0.34
CA GLN A 159 0.36 3.22 -0.22
C GLN A 159 -0.38 2.95 1.09
N LYS A 160 -0.10 3.71 2.17
CA LYS A 160 -0.79 3.56 3.46
C LYS A 160 -2.25 4.04 3.44
N MET A 161 -2.65 4.83 2.44
CA MET A 161 -4.06 5.22 2.29
C MET A 161 -4.96 4.04 1.87
N LEU A 162 -4.36 2.92 1.46
CA LEU A 162 -5.07 1.76 0.93
C LEU A 162 -5.39 0.71 1.99
N THR A 163 -4.74 0.74 3.16
CA THR A 163 -4.92 -0.27 4.21
C THR A 163 -6.29 -0.25 4.87
N SER A 164 -7.18 0.70 4.55
CA SER A 164 -8.57 0.75 5.01
C SER A 164 -9.56 0.04 4.08
N HIS A 165 -9.16 -0.39 2.89
CA HIS A 165 -10.03 -1.08 1.94
C HIS A 165 -9.36 -2.36 1.42
N PRO A 166 -9.95 -3.55 1.63
CA PRO A 166 -9.42 -4.77 1.03
C PRO A 166 -9.41 -4.58 -0.48
N ILE A 167 -8.22 -4.67 -1.09
CA ILE A 167 -8.07 -4.80 -2.53
C ILE A 167 -8.78 -6.09 -2.89
N LEU A 168 -10.00 -5.97 -3.41
CA LEU A 168 -10.69 -7.07 -4.07
C LEU A 168 -9.73 -7.51 -5.19
N SER A 169 -9.09 -8.65 -4.99
CA SER A 169 -8.23 -9.23 -6.02
C SER A 169 -9.10 -9.42 -7.26
N PRO A 170 -8.61 -9.07 -8.47
CA PRO A 170 -9.36 -9.32 -9.68
C PRO A 170 -9.58 -10.83 -9.76
N GLU A 171 -10.84 -11.22 -9.66
CA GLU A 171 -11.30 -12.56 -9.97
C GLU A 171 -10.75 -12.90 -11.35
N MET A 172 -9.88 -13.91 -11.41
CA MET A 172 -9.47 -14.51 -12.66
C MET A 172 -10.74 -15.08 -13.30
N THR A 173 -11.36 -14.34 -14.20
CA THR A 173 -12.37 -14.89 -15.12
C THR A 173 -11.63 -15.79 -16.10
N VAL A 174 -11.46 -17.05 -15.70
CA VAL A 174 -11.16 -18.17 -16.59
C VAL A 174 -12.50 -18.75 -17.02
N GLY A 175 -12.83 -18.58 -18.30
CA GLY A 175 -13.68 -19.47 -19.09
C GLY A 175 -15.18 -19.49 -18.78
N GLU A 176 -15.98 -19.07 -19.75
CA GLU A 176 -16.70 -19.97 -20.68
C GLU A 176 -16.90 -19.29 -22.04
#